data_AF-A0A6I1KD41-F1
#
_entry.id   AF-A0A6I1KD41-F1
#
_cell.length_a   1.000
_cell.length_b   1.000
_cell.length_c   1.000
_cell.angle_alpha   90.00
_cell.angle_beta   90.00
_cell.angle_gamma   90.00
#
_symmetry.space_group_name_H-M   'P 1'
#
loop_
_entity.id
_entity.type
_entity.pdbx_description
1 polymer ?
#
loop_
_entity_poly.entity_id
_entity_poly.type
_entity_poly.pdbx_seq_one_letter_code
_entity_poly.pdbx_strand_id
1 'polypeptide(L)'
;MSQHVAMEINKIKAQLTWHLFISHDNESDFPYIASFPEEQAHNIYLTVGNDEDSLALLHELVHAKFAETISPMFSSSIYGMDVPKEQIEAVERIVYTAVNWFVDGEVARLCPDEFSQAVAARVSLSLGQVQRFTPDCPFFWGNVLLIAQNIKYRQITPPMDEKTGALVNIILATPTDNPTEESLLALINSLAAFTTHYQIGVILNKHRPIFTIQDK
;
A
#
# COMPACT_ATOMS: atom_id res chain seq x y z
N MET A 1 -3.41 -5.42 22.20
CA MET A 1 -3.15 -6.41 21.12
C MET A 1 -4.13 -7.57 21.19
N SER A 2 -4.92 -7.81 20.12
CA SER A 2 -5.70 -9.05 19.97
C SER A 2 -4.76 -10.25 19.92
N GLN A 3 -5.08 -11.33 20.63
CA GLN A 3 -4.29 -12.57 20.59
C GLN A 3 -4.19 -13.14 19.16
N HIS A 4 -5.21 -12.89 18.33
CA HIS A 4 -5.25 -13.34 16.94
C HIS A 4 -4.22 -12.61 16.07
N VAL A 5 -4.18 -11.26 16.14
CA VAL A 5 -3.19 -10.45 15.41
C VAL A 5 -1.76 -10.85 15.80
N ALA A 6 -1.51 -11.08 17.11
CA ALA A 6 -0.21 -11.55 17.59
C ALA A 6 0.20 -12.90 16.98
N MET A 7 -0.74 -13.83 16.83
CA MET A 7 -0.51 -15.13 16.22
C MET A 7 -0.17 -14.97 14.72
N GLU A 8 -0.90 -14.14 13.98
CA GLU A 8 -0.63 -13.92 12.55
C GLU A 8 0.72 -13.22 12.31
N ILE A 9 1.10 -12.26 13.16
CA ILE A 9 2.45 -11.67 13.16
C ILE A 9 3.52 -12.76 13.28
N ASN A 10 3.39 -13.65 14.25
CA ASN A 10 4.37 -14.72 14.47
C ASN A 10 4.42 -15.70 13.29
N LYS A 11 3.27 -16.02 12.69
CA LYS A 11 3.19 -16.87 11.50
C LYS A 11 3.90 -16.24 10.31
N ILE A 12 3.68 -14.96 10.01
CA ILE A 12 4.37 -14.29 8.89
C ILE A 12 5.87 -14.21 9.18
N LYS A 13 6.28 -13.79 10.38
CA LYS A 13 7.71 -13.74 10.77
C LYS A 13 8.40 -15.08 10.55
N ALA A 14 7.73 -16.20 10.83
CA ALA A 14 8.28 -17.54 10.63
C ALA A 14 8.33 -17.98 9.15
N GLN A 15 7.61 -17.30 8.25
CA GLN A 15 7.62 -17.57 6.81
C GLN A 15 8.67 -16.75 6.06
N LEU A 16 9.09 -15.59 6.60
CA LEU A 16 10.11 -14.75 6.00
C LEU A 16 11.47 -15.46 6.02
N THR A 17 12.17 -15.39 4.89
CA THR A 17 13.50 -15.97 4.72
C THR A 17 14.60 -14.91 4.77
N TRP A 18 14.25 -13.64 4.52
CA TRP A 18 15.17 -12.52 4.58
C TRP A 18 15.32 -12.01 6.02
N HIS A 19 16.45 -11.36 6.28
CA HIS A 19 16.72 -10.76 7.58
C HIS A 19 15.69 -9.67 7.89
N LEU A 20 15.06 -9.73 9.06
CA LEU A 20 14.06 -8.76 9.48
C LEU A 20 14.61 -7.86 10.60
N PHE A 21 14.72 -6.57 10.30
CA PHE A 21 15.04 -5.52 11.26
C PHE A 21 13.78 -4.69 11.53
N ILE A 22 13.46 -4.50 12.81
CA ILE A 22 12.36 -3.65 13.25
C ILE A 22 12.94 -2.54 14.10
N SER A 23 12.79 -1.31 13.65
CA SER A 23 13.23 -0.10 14.34
C SER A 23 12.05 0.84 14.57
N HIS A 24 12.25 1.80 15.47
CA HIS A 24 11.30 2.88 15.66
C HIS A 24 11.88 4.16 15.05
N ASP A 25 11.03 4.89 14.34
CA ASP A 25 11.35 6.15 13.68
C ASP A 25 10.52 7.28 14.31
N ASN A 26 11.20 8.28 14.85
CA ASN A 26 10.58 9.45 15.49
C ASN A 26 10.20 10.53 14.47
N GLU A 27 10.70 10.44 13.24
CA GLU A 27 10.54 11.47 12.21
C GLU A 27 9.42 11.13 11.21
N SER A 28 9.00 9.86 11.14
CA SER A 28 7.91 9.44 10.27
C SER A 28 6.55 9.55 10.96
N ASP A 29 5.57 10.09 10.24
CA ASP A 29 4.16 10.13 10.68
C ASP A 29 3.45 8.76 10.51
N PHE A 30 4.03 7.84 9.72
CA PHE A 30 3.42 6.55 9.40
C PHE A 30 4.44 5.41 9.43
N PRO A 31 4.03 4.18 9.80
CA PRO A 31 4.83 3.00 9.60
C PRO A 31 5.17 2.81 8.12
N TYR A 32 6.37 2.29 7.86
CA TYR A 32 6.78 1.92 6.51
C TYR A 32 7.81 0.81 6.54
N ILE A 33 7.99 0.15 5.40
CA ILE A 33 9.00 -0.85 5.17
C ILE A 33 9.91 -0.43 4.02
N ALA A 34 11.17 -0.82 4.10
CA ALA A 34 12.08 -0.89 2.97
C ALA A 34 12.63 -2.31 2.84
N SER A 35 12.51 -2.90 1.65
CA SER A 35 13.12 -4.20 1.35
C SER A 35 14.25 -4.07 0.35
N PHE A 36 15.28 -4.86 0.62
CA PHE A 36 16.59 -4.84 0.00
C PHE A 36 16.91 -6.25 -0.53
N PRO A 37 16.50 -6.58 -1.78
CA PRO A 37 16.62 -7.93 -2.31
C PRO A 37 18.06 -8.42 -2.47
N GLU A 38 19.01 -7.51 -2.69
CA GLU A 38 20.43 -7.84 -2.86
C GLU A 38 21.05 -8.27 -1.52
N GLU A 39 20.61 -7.64 -0.43
CA GLU A 39 21.02 -7.90 0.95
C GLU A 39 20.15 -8.97 1.63
N GLN A 40 19.06 -9.40 0.98
CA GLN A 40 18.02 -10.25 1.56
C GLN A 40 17.60 -9.72 2.94
N ALA A 41 17.18 -8.45 2.99
CA ALA A 41 16.83 -7.78 4.22
C ALA A 41 15.56 -6.92 4.10
N HIS A 42 14.83 -6.84 5.20
CA HIS A 42 13.68 -5.98 5.42
C HIS A 42 13.96 -5.07 6.62
N ASN A 43 13.74 -3.76 6.45
CA ASN A 43 13.74 -2.80 7.54
C ASN A 43 12.32 -2.26 7.70
N ILE A 44 11.66 -2.59 8.80
CA ILE A 44 10.36 -2.03 9.19
C ILE A 44 10.61 -0.90 10.18
N TYR A 45 10.03 0.25 9.91
CA TYR A 45 10.09 1.45 10.74
C TYR A 45 8.71 1.71 11.31
N LEU A 46 8.56 1.54 12.62
CA LEU A 46 7.33 1.83 13.35
C LEU A 46 7.40 3.23 13.97
N THR A 47 6.26 3.89 14.13
CA THR A 47 6.21 5.22 14.77
C THR A 47 6.21 5.11 16.30
N VAL A 48 6.98 5.96 16.99
CA VAL A 48 7.08 5.93 18.46
C VAL A 48 5.77 6.36 19.11
N GLY A 49 5.37 5.62 20.15
CA GLY A 49 4.08 5.82 20.84
C GLY A 49 2.93 5.04 20.19
N ASN A 50 3.23 4.29 19.13
CA ASN A 50 2.30 3.38 18.44
C ASN A 50 2.71 1.91 18.59
N ASP A 51 3.53 1.60 19.60
CA ASP A 51 4.00 0.25 19.98
C ASP A 51 2.83 -0.75 20.21
N GLU A 52 1.60 -0.26 20.29
CA GLU A 52 0.36 -1.03 20.42
C GLU A 52 -0.39 -1.32 19.12
N ASP A 53 -0.05 -0.69 17.97
CA ASP A 53 -0.72 -0.98 16.69
C ASP A 53 -0.11 -2.22 16.02
N SER A 54 -0.37 -3.36 16.65
CA SER A 54 0.01 -4.68 16.14
C SER A 54 -0.54 -4.93 14.73
N LEU A 55 -1.64 -4.26 14.34
CA LEU A 55 -2.19 -4.38 13.00
C LEU A 55 -1.31 -3.63 11.98
N ALA A 56 -0.75 -2.48 12.35
CA ALA A 56 0.23 -1.79 11.52
C ALA A 56 1.53 -2.61 11.35
N LEU A 57 2.03 -3.26 12.41
CA LEU A 57 3.16 -4.18 12.25
C LEU A 57 2.80 -5.36 11.33
N LEU A 58 1.60 -5.93 11.48
CA LEU A 58 1.13 -7.00 10.59
C LEU A 58 1.09 -6.53 9.13
N HIS A 59 0.63 -5.31 8.88
CA HIS A 59 0.59 -4.67 7.57
C HIS A 59 1.99 -4.61 6.93
N GLU A 60 2.98 -4.07 7.65
CA GLU A 60 4.37 -4.01 7.15
C GLU A 60 4.99 -5.40 6.95
N LEU A 61 4.63 -6.39 7.78
CA LEU A 61 5.06 -7.78 7.58
C LEU A 61 4.44 -8.42 6.34
N VAL A 62 3.20 -8.06 5.98
CA VAL A 62 2.58 -8.53 4.73
C VAL A 62 3.30 -7.92 3.52
N HIS A 63 3.71 -6.65 3.58
CA HIS A 63 4.59 -6.07 2.56
C HIS A 63 5.89 -6.89 2.39
N ALA A 64 6.55 -7.25 3.50
CA ALA A 64 7.76 -8.08 3.48
C ALA A 64 7.51 -9.43 2.81
N LYS A 65 6.43 -10.11 3.20
CA LYS A 65 6.03 -11.40 2.62
C LYS A 65 5.82 -11.30 1.11
N PHE A 66 5.10 -10.27 0.64
CA PHE A 66 4.87 -10.06 -0.79
C PHE A 66 6.15 -9.68 -1.54
N ALA A 67 7.07 -8.97 -0.89
CA ALA A 67 8.37 -8.65 -1.46
C ALA A 67 9.21 -9.90 -1.74
N GLU A 68 9.21 -10.87 -0.83
CA GLU A 68 9.93 -12.15 -1.01
C GLU A 68 9.24 -13.09 -2.01
N THR A 69 7.91 -13.16 -1.97
CA THR A 69 7.15 -14.23 -2.64
C THR A 69 6.54 -13.84 -4.00
N ILE A 70 6.38 -12.53 -4.25
CA ILE A 70 5.73 -12.03 -5.47
C ILE A 70 6.67 -11.08 -6.20
N SER A 71 6.98 -9.94 -5.59
CA SER A 71 7.85 -8.93 -6.20
C SER A 71 8.30 -7.89 -5.17
N PRO A 72 9.60 -7.50 -5.14
CA PRO A 72 10.11 -6.40 -4.32
C PRO A 72 9.35 -5.07 -4.46
N MET A 73 8.61 -4.89 -5.56
CA MET A 73 7.76 -3.72 -5.81
C MET A 73 6.64 -3.57 -4.76
N PHE A 74 6.31 -4.64 -4.02
CA PHE A 74 5.33 -4.58 -2.94
C PHE A 74 5.84 -3.89 -1.68
N SER A 75 7.13 -3.60 -1.53
CA SER A 75 7.64 -2.99 -0.29
C SER A 75 8.55 -1.79 -0.51
N SER A 76 8.93 -1.54 -1.77
CA SER A 76 9.94 -0.54 -2.09
C SER A 76 9.55 0.14 -3.39
N SER A 77 9.25 1.44 -3.34
CA SER A 77 9.04 2.28 -4.52
C SER A 77 10.39 2.64 -5.14
N ILE A 78 11.09 1.65 -5.71
CA ILE A 78 12.38 1.88 -6.37
C ILE A 78 12.13 2.24 -7.82
N TYR A 79 12.53 3.44 -8.18
CA TYR A 79 12.53 3.92 -9.56
C TYR A 79 13.94 3.80 -10.15
N GLY A 80 14.03 3.64 -11.48
CA GLY A 80 15.31 3.73 -12.17
C GLY A 80 16.01 5.07 -11.91
N MET A 81 17.35 5.08 -11.83
CA MET A 81 18.11 6.30 -11.55
C MET A 81 17.87 7.43 -12.58
N ASP A 82 17.45 7.07 -13.79
CA ASP A 82 17.20 8.01 -14.88
C ASP A 82 15.77 8.58 -14.88
N VAL A 83 14.90 8.16 -13.94
CA VAL A 83 13.54 8.68 -13.84
C VAL A 83 13.55 10.06 -13.19
N PRO A 84 13.05 11.11 -13.87
CA PRO A 84 12.97 12.46 -13.31
C PRO A 84 12.15 12.51 -12.01
N LYS A 85 12.57 13.35 -11.07
CA LYS A 85 11.93 13.50 -9.75
C LYS A 85 10.45 13.87 -9.87
N GLU A 86 10.11 14.75 -10.81
CA GLU A 86 8.74 15.21 -11.05
C GLU A 86 7.83 14.06 -11.51
N GLN A 87 8.37 13.10 -12.26
CA GLN A 87 7.63 11.90 -12.67
C GLN A 87 7.39 10.98 -11.48
N ILE A 88 8.41 10.79 -10.63
CA ILE A 88 8.28 10.02 -9.38
C ILE A 88 7.21 10.64 -8.50
N GLU A 89 7.27 11.94 -8.23
CA GLU A 89 6.30 12.66 -7.39
C GLU A 89 4.87 12.54 -7.92
N ALA A 90 4.69 12.52 -9.26
CA ALA A 90 3.38 12.38 -9.88
C ALA A 90 2.75 10.98 -9.75
N VAL A 91 3.56 9.92 -9.63
CA VAL A 91 3.06 8.53 -9.59
C VAL A 91 3.23 7.86 -8.24
N GLU A 92 4.08 8.39 -7.36
CA GLU A 92 4.45 7.74 -6.11
C GLU A 92 3.22 7.41 -5.25
N ARG A 93 2.30 8.36 -5.11
CA ARG A 93 1.06 8.15 -4.33
C ARG A 93 0.12 7.13 -4.99
N ILE A 94 0.18 6.99 -6.30
CA ILE A 94 -0.57 5.99 -7.06
C ILE A 94 -0.01 4.60 -6.77
N VAL A 95 1.32 4.46 -6.86
CA VAL A 95 2.04 3.23 -6.54
C VAL A 95 1.75 2.81 -5.10
N TYR A 96 1.92 3.70 -4.12
CA TYR A 96 1.59 3.40 -2.73
C TYR A 96 0.14 2.97 -2.54
N THR A 97 -0.81 3.62 -3.21
CA THR A 97 -2.24 3.24 -3.13
C THR A 97 -2.46 1.83 -3.66
N ALA A 98 -1.90 1.51 -4.83
CA ALA A 98 -2.05 0.21 -5.46
C ALA A 98 -1.42 -0.91 -4.63
N VAL A 99 -0.20 -0.70 -4.11
CA VAL A 99 0.48 -1.67 -3.25
C VAL A 99 -0.33 -1.92 -1.98
N ASN A 100 -0.75 -0.85 -1.28
CA ASN A 100 -1.51 -0.98 -0.05
C ASN A 100 -2.85 -1.69 -0.28
N TRP A 101 -3.52 -1.49 -1.41
CA TRP A 101 -4.76 -2.21 -1.72
C TRP A 101 -4.63 -3.74 -1.60
N PHE A 102 -3.55 -4.32 -2.10
CA PHE A 102 -3.29 -5.75 -2.01
C PHE A 102 -2.86 -6.17 -0.61
N VAL A 103 -1.99 -5.39 0.03
CA VAL A 103 -1.51 -5.66 1.39
C VAL A 103 -2.67 -5.64 2.39
N ASP A 104 -3.50 -4.60 2.33
CA ASP A 104 -4.72 -4.46 3.11
C ASP A 104 -5.68 -5.63 2.86
N GLY A 105 -5.74 -6.13 1.62
CA GLY A 105 -6.52 -7.32 1.29
C GLY A 105 -6.07 -8.58 2.00
N GLU A 106 -4.75 -8.80 2.10
CA GLU A 106 -4.19 -9.92 2.86
C GLU A 106 -4.35 -9.71 4.37
N VAL A 107 -4.15 -8.48 4.88
CA VAL A 107 -4.41 -8.17 6.30
C VAL A 107 -5.88 -8.41 6.65
N ALA A 108 -6.81 -7.96 5.82
CA ALA A 108 -8.24 -8.19 6.01
C ALA A 108 -8.61 -9.67 5.95
N ARG A 109 -7.92 -10.47 5.11
CA ARG A 109 -8.11 -11.92 5.06
C ARG A 109 -7.60 -12.61 6.33
N LEU A 110 -6.48 -12.14 6.89
CA LEU A 110 -5.86 -12.70 8.09
C LEU A 110 -6.62 -12.31 9.37
N CYS A 111 -7.00 -11.03 9.50
CA CYS A 111 -7.62 -10.45 10.70
C CYS A 111 -8.83 -9.58 10.30
N PRO A 112 -9.94 -10.19 9.84
CA PRO A 112 -11.07 -9.46 9.25
C PRO A 112 -11.75 -8.49 10.23
N ASP A 113 -11.93 -8.91 11.48
CA ASP A 113 -12.62 -8.09 12.48
C ASP A 113 -11.77 -6.90 12.91
N GLU A 114 -10.48 -7.12 13.19
CA GLU A 114 -9.55 -6.06 13.56
C GLU A 114 -9.33 -5.07 12.42
N PHE A 115 -9.21 -5.57 11.18
CA PHE A 115 -9.08 -4.70 10.01
C PHE A 115 -10.35 -3.87 9.77
N SER A 116 -11.53 -4.48 9.85
CA SER A 116 -12.81 -3.77 9.69
C SER A 116 -12.99 -2.68 10.75
N GLN A 117 -12.58 -2.93 11.99
CA GLN A 117 -12.58 -1.92 13.06
C GLN A 117 -11.59 -0.79 12.80
N ALA A 118 -10.38 -1.09 12.34
CA ALA A 118 -9.39 -0.09 11.98
C ALA A 118 -9.87 0.81 10.82
N VAL A 119 -10.48 0.22 9.78
CA VAL A 119 -11.13 0.96 8.70
C VAL A 119 -12.24 1.86 9.25
N ALA A 120 -13.09 1.36 10.14
CA ALA A 120 -14.16 2.16 10.74
C ALA A 120 -13.63 3.40 11.49
N ALA A 121 -12.57 3.22 12.28
CA ALA A 121 -11.92 4.30 13.01
C ALA A 121 -11.33 5.35 12.06
N ARG A 122 -10.57 4.92 11.04
CA ARG A 122 -9.96 5.83 10.04
C ARG A 122 -11.01 6.58 9.22
N VAL A 123 -12.06 5.88 8.77
CA VAL A 123 -13.18 6.47 8.01
C VAL A 123 -13.87 7.58 8.81
N SER A 124 -14.08 7.37 10.12
CA SER A 124 -14.72 8.37 10.98
C SER A 124 -13.93 9.69 11.06
N LEU A 125 -12.60 9.63 10.92
CA LEU A 125 -11.72 10.79 10.89
C LEU A 125 -11.71 11.48 9.50
N SER A 126 -11.91 10.69 8.44
CA SER A 126 -11.73 11.11 7.04
C SER A 126 -12.99 11.62 6.34
N LEU A 127 -14.19 11.14 6.68
CA LEU A 127 -15.42 11.37 5.90
C LEU A 127 -15.87 12.83 5.76
N GLY A 128 -15.29 13.76 6.51
CA GLY A 128 -15.54 15.21 6.36
C GLY A 128 -14.61 15.93 5.37
N GLN A 129 -13.59 15.26 4.82
CA GLN A 129 -12.47 15.93 4.16
C GLN A 129 -12.27 15.55 2.69
N VAL A 130 -12.77 14.40 2.23
CA VAL A 130 -12.46 13.88 0.89
C VAL A 130 -12.89 14.80 -0.24
N GLN A 131 -14.08 15.42 -0.13
CA GLN A 131 -14.60 16.35 -1.14
C GLN A 131 -13.82 17.67 -1.24
N ARG A 132 -12.80 17.87 -0.39
CA ARG A 132 -11.99 19.11 -0.34
C ARG A 132 -10.59 18.91 -0.92
N PHE A 133 -10.22 17.70 -1.29
CA PHE A 133 -8.85 17.38 -1.70
C PHE A 133 -8.74 17.20 -3.21
N THR A 134 -7.75 17.86 -3.81
CA THR A 134 -7.32 17.59 -5.19
C THR A 134 -6.36 16.39 -5.22
N PRO A 135 -6.13 15.72 -6.37
CA PRO A 135 -5.16 14.63 -6.46
C PRO A 135 -3.74 14.97 -6.00
N ASP A 136 -3.36 16.25 -6.07
CA ASP A 136 -2.05 16.75 -5.61
C ASP A 136 -1.99 16.91 -4.08
N CYS A 137 -3.12 16.79 -3.39
CA CYS A 137 -3.16 16.79 -1.94
C CYS A 137 -2.58 15.48 -1.40
N PRO A 138 -1.62 15.53 -0.44
CA PRO A 138 -1.01 14.32 0.14
C PRO A 138 -2.01 13.30 0.69
N PHE A 139 -3.19 13.76 1.13
CA PHE A 139 -4.22 12.92 1.74
C PHE A 139 -5.21 12.34 0.72
N PHE A 140 -5.25 12.83 -0.52
CA PHE A 140 -6.29 12.43 -1.48
C PHE A 140 -6.28 10.93 -1.74
N TRP A 141 -5.13 10.38 -2.11
CA TRP A 141 -4.96 8.97 -2.44
C TRP A 141 -5.22 8.04 -1.26
N GLY A 142 -4.78 8.42 -0.05
CA GLY A 142 -5.12 7.70 1.18
C GLY A 142 -6.63 7.66 1.45
N ASN A 143 -7.35 8.75 1.16
CA ASN A 143 -8.81 8.78 1.29
C ASN A 143 -9.52 7.95 0.22
N VAL A 144 -9.04 7.95 -1.02
CA VAL A 144 -9.57 7.09 -2.10
C VAL A 144 -9.46 5.61 -1.70
N LEU A 145 -8.28 5.19 -1.23
CA LEU A 145 -8.06 3.84 -0.72
C LEU A 145 -8.99 3.51 0.45
N LEU A 146 -9.09 4.41 1.41
CA LEU A 146 -9.92 4.21 2.61
C LEU A 146 -11.42 4.09 2.28
N ILE A 147 -11.92 4.84 1.29
CA ILE A 147 -13.29 4.68 0.81
C ILE A 147 -13.47 3.30 0.16
N ALA A 148 -12.53 2.87 -0.69
CA ALA A 148 -12.60 1.55 -1.30
C ALA A 148 -12.60 0.41 -0.24
N GLN A 149 -11.76 0.53 0.79
CA GLN A 149 -11.76 -0.40 1.93
C GLN A 149 -13.10 -0.39 2.68
N ASN A 150 -13.67 0.79 2.94
CA ASN A 150 -14.95 0.93 3.63
C ASN A 150 -16.10 0.29 2.83
N ILE A 151 -16.09 0.42 1.51
CA ILE A 151 -17.07 -0.25 0.64
C ILE A 151 -16.84 -1.77 0.67
N LYS A 152 -15.62 -2.24 0.45
CA LYS A 152 -15.32 -3.67 0.34
C LYS A 152 -15.55 -4.44 1.63
N TYR A 153 -15.01 -3.96 2.75
CA TYR A 153 -14.96 -4.71 4.01
C TYR A 153 -16.08 -4.35 4.98
N ARG A 154 -16.75 -3.21 4.78
CA ARG A 154 -17.86 -2.76 5.64
C ARG A 154 -19.18 -2.58 4.91
N GLN A 155 -19.20 -2.68 3.58
CA GLN A 155 -20.40 -2.49 2.74
C GLN A 155 -21.06 -1.12 2.92
N ILE A 156 -20.27 -0.11 3.30
CA ILE A 156 -20.74 1.26 3.49
C ILE A 156 -20.19 2.12 2.36
N THR A 157 -21.10 2.68 1.56
CA THR A 157 -20.75 3.62 0.48
C THR A 157 -20.99 5.05 0.93
N PRO A 158 -19.95 5.85 1.18
CA PRO A 158 -20.13 7.26 1.51
C PRO A 158 -20.45 8.10 0.26
N PRO A 159 -21.01 9.31 0.42
CA PRO A 159 -21.14 10.27 -0.68
C PRO A 159 -19.76 10.67 -1.22
N MET A 160 -19.61 10.62 -2.55
CA MET A 160 -18.38 10.99 -3.26
C MET A 160 -18.75 11.70 -4.57
N ASP A 161 -17.85 12.57 -5.04
CA ASP A 161 -17.99 13.15 -6.37
C ASP A 161 -17.67 12.11 -7.47
N GLU A 162 -17.97 12.46 -8.72
CA GLU A 162 -17.77 11.58 -9.87
C GLU A 162 -16.31 11.15 -10.03
N LYS A 163 -15.37 12.06 -9.74
CA LYS A 163 -13.93 11.84 -9.93
C LYS A 163 -13.39 10.84 -8.89
N THR A 164 -13.71 11.04 -7.62
CA THR A 164 -13.37 10.10 -6.53
C THR A 164 -14.08 8.76 -6.76
N GLY A 165 -15.35 8.77 -7.17
CA GLY A 165 -16.10 7.56 -7.47
C GLY A 165 -15.45 6.70 -8.57
N ALA A 166 -14.98 7.32 -9.65
CA ALA A 166 -14.27 6.62 -10.72
C ALA A 166 -12.98 5.94 -10.22
N LEU A 167 -12.17 6.63 -9.42
CA LEU A 167 -10.94 6.05 -8.85
C LEU A 167 -11.23 4.91 -7.87
N VAL A 168 -12.22 5.09 -7.00
CA VAL A 168 -12.68 4.04 -6.07
C VAL A 168 -13.15 2.81 -6.84
N ASN A 169 -13.89 2.98 -7.94
CA ASN A 169 -14.34 1.88 -8.79
C ASN A 169 -13.18 1.13 -9.45
N ILE A 170 -12.11 1.82 -9.88
CA ILE A 170 -10.90 1.18 -10.42
C ILE A 170 -10.25 0.28 -9.35
N ILE A 171 -10.15 0.76 -8.11
CA ILE A 171 -9.61 -0.03 -6.99
C ILE A 171 -10.51 -1.23 -6.71
N LEU A 172 -11.81 -1.02 -6.56
CA LEU A 172 -12.78 -2.08 -6.24
C LEU A 172 -12.88 -3.16 -7.33
N ALA A 173 -12.65 -2.79 -8.59
CA ALA A 173 -12.64 -3.72 -9.71
C ALA A 173 -11.40 -4.64 -9.72
N THR A 174 -10.36 -4.30 -8.96
CA THR A 174 -9.15 -5.12 -8.84
C THR A 174 -9.26 -6.08 -7.65
N PRO A 175 -9.36 -7.41 -7.88
CA PRO A 175 -9.35 -8.39 -6.80
C PRO A 175 -8.04 -8.33 -6.01
N THR A 176 -8.12 -8.53 -4.71
CA THR A 176 -6.94 -8.61 -3.83
C THR A 176 -6.45 -10.05 -3.63
N ASP A 177 -7.24 -11.04 -4.06
CA ASP A 177 -6.92 -12.45 -3.93
C ASP A 177 -5.84 -12.85 -4.94
N ASN A 178 -4.83 -13.59 -4.49
CA ASN A 178 -3.69 -14.04 -5.31
C ASN A 178 -2.99 -12.88 -6.05
N PRO A 179 -2.41 -11.90 -5.32
CA PRO A 179 -1.71 -10.80 -5.94
C PRO A 179 -0.55 -11.28 -6.81
N THR A 180 -0.33 -10.58 -7.92
CA THR A 180 0.79 -10.78 -8.84
C THR A 180 1.42 -9.43 -9.18
N GLU A 181 2.65 -9.44 -9.72
CA GLU A 181 3.26 -8.23 -10.26
C GLU A 181 2.41 -7.64 -11.41
N GLU A 182 1.83 -8.50 -12.25
CA GLU A 182 0.97 -8.08 -13.36
C GLU A 182 -0.30 -7.37 -12.87
N SER A 183 -1.00 -7.93 -11.87
CA SER A 183 -2.19 -7.28 -11.29
C SER A 183 -1.84 -5.96 -10.60
N LEU A 184 -0.66 -5.87 -9.97
CA LEU A 184 -0.17 -4.62 -9.38
C LEU A 184 0.05 -3.56 -10.46
N LEU A 185 0.76 -3.90 -11.54
CA LEU A 185 1.01 -2.97 -12.64
C LEU A 185 -0.26 -2.56 -13.38
N ALA A 186 -1.21 -3.48 -13.54
CA ALA A 186 -2.50 -3.18 -14.13
C ALA A 186 -3.28 -2.14 -13.30
N LEU A 187 -3.31 -2.30 -11.97
CA LEU A 187 -3.95 -1.32 -11.08
C LEU A 187 -3.23 0.03 -11.11
N ILE A 188 -1.90 0.04 -10.99
CA ILE A 188 -1.09 1.27 -11.06
C ILE A 188 -1.39 2.04 -12.35
N ASN A 189 -1.36 1.36 -13.51
CA ASN A 189 -1.58 2.02 -14.79
C ASN A 189 -3.03 2.48 -14.98
N SER A 190 -4.01 1.74 -14.44
CA SER A 190 -5.43 2.14 -14.49
C SER A 190 -5.66 3.41 -13.69
N LEU A 191 -5.07 3.53 -12.51
CA LEU A 191 -5.13 4.75 -11.69
C LEU A 191 -4.36 5.89 -12.35
N ALA A 192 -3.14 5.63 -12.86
CA ALA A 192 -2.31 6.64 -13.51
C ALA A 192 -2.94 7.20 -14.78
N ALA A 193 -3.67 6.40 -15.55
CA ALA A 193 -4.41 6.86 -16.73
C ALA A 193 -5.51 7.89 -16.41
N PHE A 194 -5.98 7.93 -15.16
CA PHE A 194 -7.02 8.86 -14.74
C PHE A 194 -6.47 10.19 -14.24
N THR A 195 -5.22 10.23 -13.76
CA THR A 195 -4.65 11.41 -13.07
C THR A 195 -3.37 11.96 -13.68
N THR A 196 -2.73 11.23 -14.60
CA THR A 196 -1.46 11.61 -15.20
C THR A 196 -1.39 11.21 -16.68
N HIS A 197 -0.43 11.73 -17.43
CA HIS A 197 -0.09 11.29 -18.78
C HIS A 197 0.97 10.19 -18.80
N TYR A 198 1.34 9.64 -17.64
CA TYR A 198 2.40 8.65 -17.53
C TYR A 198 1.88 7.22 -17.64
N GLN A 199 2.73 6.35 -18.19
CA GLN A 199 2.64 4.90 -18.14
C GLN A 199 3.78 4.36 -17.28
N ILE A 200 3.44 3.42 -16.40
CA ILE A 200 4.37 2.80 -15.46
C ILE A 200 4.67 1.39 -15.95
N GLY A 201 5.95 1.08 -16.14
CA GLY A 201 6.45 -0.24 -16.50
C GLY A 201 7.41 -0.79 -15.44
N VAL A 202 7.84 -2.03 -15.62
CA VAL A 202 8.89 -2.66 -14.81
C VAL A 202 9.99 -3.18 -15.72
N ILE A 203 11.24 -2.89 -15.35
CA ILE A 203 12.42 -3.50 -15.98
C ILE A 203 13.27 -4.18 -14.91
N LEU A 204 14.06 -5.17 -15.33
CA LEU A 204 15.06 -5.79 -14.47
C LEU A 204 16.38 -5.02 -14.58
N ASN A 205 16.80 -4.38 -13.49
CA ASN A 205 18.12 -3.77 -13.36
C ASN A 205 18.97 -4.60 -12.39
N LYS A 206 20.06 -5.23 -12.89
CA LYS A 206 20.95 -6.08 -12.08
C LYS A 206 20.19 -7.12 -11.22
N HIS A 207 19.17 -7.75 -11.80
CA HIS A 207 18.28 -8.72 -11.14
C HIS A 207 17.24 -8.16 -10.16
N ARG A 208 17.09 -6.83 -10.08
CA ARG A 208 16.06 -6.17 -9.29
C ARG A 208 14.98 -5.57 -10.19
N PRO A 209 13.69 -5.86 -10.00
CA PRO A 209 12.63 -5.11 -10.67
C PRO A 209 12.65 -3.66 -10.18
N ILE A 210 12.55 -2.72 -11.11
CA ILE A 210 12.44 -1.29 -10.83
C ILE A 210 11.31 -0.68 -11.65
N PHE A 211 10.62 0.31 -11.08
CA PHE A 211 9.64 1.08 -11.83
C PHE A 211 10.33 1.94 -12.90
N THR A 212 9.73 1.95 -14.07
CA THR A 212 10.02 2.89 -15.16
C THR A 212 8.80 3.74 -15.42
N ILE A 213 9.00 4.98 -15.86
CA ILE A 213 7.93 5.92 -16.17
C ILE A 213 8.19 6.46 -17.57
N GLN A 214 7.14 6.47 -18.40
CA GLN A 214 7.18 6.97 -19.78
C GLN A 214 5.94 7.82 -20.06
N ASP A 215 6.07 8.78 -20.97
CA ASP A 215 4.92 9.54 -21.49
C ASP A 215 4.06 8.64 -22.38
N LYS A 216 2.72 8.80 -22.28
CA LYS A 216 1.74 8.13 -23.14
C LYS A 216 1.55 8.84 -24.48
#